data_AF-A0A160P2V3-F1
#
_entry.id   AF-A0A160P2V3-F1
#
_cell.length_a   1.000
_cell.length_b   1.000
_cell.length_c   1.000
_cell.angle_alpha   90.00
_cell.angle_beta   90.00
_cell.angle_gamma   90.00
#
_symmetry.space_group_name_H-M   'P 1'
#
loop_
_entity.id
_entity.type
_entity.pdbx_description
1 polymer ?
#
loop_
_entity_poly.entity_id
_entity_poly.type
_entity_poly.pdbx_seq_one_letter_code
_entity_poly.pdbx_strand_id
1 'polypeptide(L)' 'MPTRFPLSSGDRFFPAPFLRAVAAERLGIEPDEMPGDHSPMLAHPKDVAERLEAYRAAL' A
#
# COMPACT_ATOMS: atom_id res chain seq x y z
N MET A 1 2.12 -17.30 3.53
CA MET A 1 2.38 -16.50 2.30
C MET A 1 3.06 -15.21 2.73
N PRO A 2 3.95 -14.61 1.91
CA PRO A 2 4.55 -13.32 2.24
C PRO A 2 3.46 -12.23 2.25
N THR A 3 3.39 -11.46 3.34
CA THR A 3 2.47 -10.31 3.46
C THR A 3 3.13 -9.07 2.87
N ARG A 4 2.37 -8.30 2.08
CA ARG A 4 2.77 -6.99 1.53
C ARG A 4 1.82 -5.92 2.06
N PHE A 5 2.32 -4.68 2.22
CA PHE A 5 1.53 -3.55 2.68
C PHE A 5 1.62 -2.39 1.66
N PRO A 6 0.78 -2.38 0.61
CA PRO A 6 0.69 -1.24 -0.28
C PRO A 6 0.01 -0.05 0.44
N LEU A 7 0.72 1.06 0.57
CA LEU A 7 0.26 2.29 1.24
C LEU A 7 -0.03 3.37 0.21
N SER A 8 -1.22 3.94 0.28
CA SER A 8 -1.63 5.06 -0.57
C SER A 8 -1.15 6.39 0.01
N SER A 9 -0.15 7.03 -0.60
CA SER A 9 0.59 8.13 0.01
C SER A 9 -0.22 9.43 0.14
N GLY A 10 -1.30 9.58 -0.63
CA GLY A 10 -2.22 10.72 -0.59
C GLY A 10 -3.49 10.49 0.25
N ASP A 11 -3.57 9.38 1.00
CA ASP A 11 -4.68 9.12 1.91
C ASP A 11 -4.73 10.20 3.02
N ARG A 12 -5.85 10.92 3.08
CA ARG A 12 -6.11 11.96 4.10
C ARG A 12 -6.85 11.42 5.32
N PHE A 13 -7.47 10.25 5.20
CA PHE A 13 -8.19 9.59 6.28
C PHE A 13 -7.24 8.77 7.16
N PHE A 14 -6.31 8.06 6.53
CA PHE A 14 -5.17 7.43 7.20
C PHE A 14 -3.84 7.95 6.65
N PRO A 15 -3.33 9.07 7.19
CA PRO A 15 -2.13 9.72 6.67
C PRO A 15 -0.91 8.78 6.60
N ALA A 16 -0.10 8.93 5.55
CA ALA A 16 1.07 8.07 5.34
C ALA A 16 2.01 7.93 6.56
N PRO A 17 2.35 8.99 7.32
CA PRO A 17 3.18 8.84 8.52
C PRO A 17 2.57 7.90 9.57
N PHE A 18 1.25 7.93 9.73
CA PHE A 18 0.54 7.05 10.67
C PHE A 18 0.61 5.60 10.20
N LEU A 19 0.31 5.32 8.93
CA LEU A 19 0.33 3.96 8.40
C LEU A 19 1.76 3.37 8.32
N ARG A 20 2.80 4.19 8.08
CA ARG A 20 4.20 3.75 8.19
C ARG A 20 4.53 3.25 9.59
N ALA A 21 4.19 4.04 10.61
CA ALA A 21 4.42 3.66 12.00
C ALA A 21 3.65 2.36 12.34
N VAL A 22 2.38 2.25 11.96
CA VAL A 22 1.58 1.05 12.20
C VAL A 22 2.17 -0.18 11.53
N ALA A 23 2.61 -0.09 10.27
CA ALA A 23 3.20 -1.22 9.55
C ALA A 23 4.53 -1.65 10.16
N ALA A 24 5.40 -0.70 10.52
CA ALA A 24 6.65 -0.99 11.20
C ALA A 24 6.42 -1.63 12.58
N GLU A 25 5.58 -1.02 13.41
CA GLU A 25 5.35 -1.46 14.79
C GLU A 25 4.60 -2.78 14.90
N ARG A 26 3.60 -3.01 14.03
CA ARG A 26 2.71 -4.18 14.14
C ARG A 26 3.08 -5.33 13.24
N LEU A 27 3.65 -5.04 12.07
CA LEU A 27 3.96 -6.04 11.06
C LEU A 27 5.47 -6.21 10.84
N GLY A 28 6.30 -5.27 11.30
CA GLY A 28 7.74 -5.29 11.02
C GLY A 28 8.05 -5.14 9.53
N ILE A 29 7.16 -4.50 8.77
CA ILE A 29 7.23 -4.36 7.30
C ILE A 29 7.35 -2.88 6.96
N GLU A 30 8.29 -2.54 6.07
CA GLU A 30 8.32 -1.25 5.40
C GLU A 30 7.23 -1.22 4.31
N PRO A 31 6.28 -0.27 4.35
CA PRO A 31 5.23 -0.17 3.35
C PRO A 31 5.76 0.09 1.94
N ASP A 32 5.06 -0.50 0.98
CA ASP A 32 5.22 -0.19 -0.43
C ASP A 32 4.34 1.03 -0.77
N GLU A 33 4.94 2.21 -0.87
CA GLU A 33 4.17 3.43 -1.17
C GLU A 33 3.74 3.50 -2.64
N MET A 34 2.51 3.96 -2.87
CA MET A 34 1.95 4.20 -4.18
C MET A 34 1.07 5.47 -4.19
N PRO A 35 0.91 6.13 -5.35
CA PRO A 35 -0.04 7.24 -5.49
C PRO A 35 -1.48 6.78 -5.23
N GLY A 36 -2.30 7.69 -4.70
CA GLY A 36 -3.73 7.48 -4.50
C GLY A 36 -4.27 8.18 -3.26
N ASP A 37 -5.59 8.16 -3.09
CA ASP A 37 -6.29 8.62 -1.90
C ASP A 37 -6.64 7.44 -0.97
N HIS A 38 -7.67 7.57 -0.14
CA HIS A 38 -8.12 6.51 0.76
C HIS A 38 -8.64 5.25 0.05
N SER A 39 -9.14 5.39 -1.18
CA SER A 39 -9.73 4.29 -1.94
C SER A 39 -9.07 4.17 -3.33
N PRO A 40 -7.77 3.81 -3.37
CA PRO A 40 -7.03 3.73 -4.63
C PRO A 40 -7.56 2.62 -5.54
N MET A 41 -8.23 1.60 -5.00
CA MET A 41 -8.90 0.56 -5.80
C MET A 41 -10.09 1.09 -6.60
N LEU A 42 -10.67 2.24 -6.22
CA LEU A 42 -11.76 2.90 -6.94
C LEU A 42 -11.22 4.02 -7.83
N ALA A 43 -10.33 4.86 -7.31
CA ALA A 43 -9.80 6.02 -8.02
C ALA A 43 -8.70 5.66 -9.03
N HIS A 44 -7.88 4.65 -8.72
CA HIS A 44 -6.70 4.22 -9.47
C HIS A 44 -6.64 2.68 -9.63
N PRO A 45 -7.71 2.02 -10.12
CA PRO A 45 -7.81 0.55 -10.14
C PRO A 45 -6.70 -0.14 -10.94
N LYS A 46 -6.23 0.50 -12.02
CA LYS A 46 -5.13 -0.05 -12.85
C LYS A 46 -3.81 -0.06 -12.10
N ASP A 47 -3.44 1.04 -11.45
CA ASP A 47 -2.19 1.16 -10.70
C ASP A 47 -2.14 0.12 -9.56
N VAL A 48 -3.28 -0.10 -8.89
CA VAL A 48 -3.41 -1.15 -7.87
C VAL A 48 -3.22 -2.54 -8.50
N ALA A 49 -3.88 -2.82 -9.62
CA ALA A 49 -3.76 -4.11 -10.29
C ALA A 49 -2.32 -4.39 -10.76
N GLU A 50 -1.65 -3.40 -11.36
CA GLU A 50 -0.26 -3.51 -11.80
C GLU A 50 0.68 -3.82 -10.62
N ARG A 51 0.46 -3.17 -9.46
CA ARG A 51 1.25 -3.44 -8.26
C ARG A 51 1.03 -4.87 -7.74
N LEU A 52 -0.22 -5.33 -7.73
CA LEU A 52 -0.55 -6.70 -7.31
C LEU A 52 0.06 -7.75 -8.25
N GLU A 53 0.03 -7.51 -9.55
CA GLU A 53 0.66 -8.37 -10.55
C GLU A 53 2.18 -8.40 -10.39
N ALA A 54 2.81 -7.25 -10.08
CA ALA A 54 4.23 -7.19 -9.78
C ALA A 54 4.59 -8.04 -8.55
N TYR A 55 3.77 -8.00 -7.48
CA TYR A 55 3.98 -8.88 -6.33
C TYR A 55 3.81 -10.35 -6.69
N ARG A 56 2.80 -10.70 -7.50
CA ARG A 56 2.58 -12.08 -7.96
C ARG A 56 3.77 -12.61 -8.76
N ALA A 57 4.35 -11.79 -9.63
CA ALA A 57 5.50 -12.16 -10.45
C ALA A 57 6.80 -12.30 -9.66
N ALA A 58 6.88 -11.67 -8.47
CA ALA A 58 8.04 -11.73 -7.57
C ALA A 58 7.97 -12.84 -6.51
N LEU A 59 6.90 -13.65 -6.52
CA LEU A 59 6.78 -14.89 -5.73
C LEU A 59 7.60 -16.02 -6.36
#